data_AF-A0A954RTX6-F1
#
_entry.id   AF-A0A954RTX6-F1
#
_cell.length_a   1.000
_cell.length_b   1.000
_cell.length_c   1.000
_cell.angle_alpha   90.00
_cell.angle_beta   90.00
_cell.angle_gamma   90.00
#
_symmetry.space_group_name_H-M   'P 1'
#
loop_
_entity.id
_entity.type
_entity.pdbx_description
1 polymer ?
#
loop_
_entity_poly.entity_id
_entity_poly.type
_entity_poly.pdbx_seq_one_letter_code
_entity_poly.pdbx_strand_id
1 'polypeptide(L)'
;MCRFPWGSLPLLGFVCALVFQPLSASGQMVSSSFPLVGVRDGFSEGIRSNWSLTGPGIYSWFNNNSGSGIPRFGGFQPNAGLNGGFAFNRGAFGANLGFNFSQGSSRSMTSSTPVINGFGGSPLIFQNNLQRPFVTSLIPNVGNGARFQDLGAANTIRGRMLRGEFSMRNGKVIPAGGAKPAEASVAPKKVGNHRPLVDPAPPTRAERRAQEEAQETEQLLAIRKYLQKGKEAEAKGKKSVAKLYYQMAARRADGDLKRQALASIERVTN
;
A
#
# COMPACT_ATOMS: atom_id res chain seq x y z
N MET A 1 -43.83 8.90 96.63
CA MET A 1 -42.98 7.69 96.49
C MET A 1 -43.65 6.75 95.50
N CYS A 2 -43.21 6.76 94.24
CA CYS A 2 -43.63 5.78 93.23
C CYS A 2 -42.38 5.29 92.51
N ARG A 3 -42.02 4.01 92.72
CA ARG A 3 -40.95 3.32 92.00
C ARG A 3 -41.57 2.66 90.77
N PHE A 4 -41.17 3.09 89.57
CA PHE A 4 -41.41 2.37 88.32
C PHE A 4 -40.25 1.39 88.10
N PRO A 5 -40.49 0.08 87.85
CA PRO A 5 -39.41 -0.86 87.59
C PRO A 5 -38.97 -0.74 86.12
N TRP A 6 -37.71 -0.38 85.93
CA TRP A 6 -36.98 -0.60 84.69
C TRP A 6 -36.77 -2.11 84.51
N GLY A 7 -37.69 -2.75 83.79
CA GLY A 7 -37.57 -4.12 83.36
C GLY A 7 -37.59 -4.19 81.85
N SER A 8 -36.52 -4.76 81.28
CA SER A 8 -36.43 -5.33 79.93
C SER A 8 -36.72 -4.41 78.74
N LEU A 9 -35.66 -3.96 78.06
CA LEU A 9 -35.60 -3.83 76.59
C LEU A 9 -34.18 -3.45 76.16
N PRO A 10 -33.30 -4.43 75.92
CA PRO A 10 -32.45 -4.33 74.73
C PRO A 10 -32.19 -5.70 74.08
N LEU A 11 -33.23 -6.51 73.84
CA LEU A 11 -33.05 -7.79 73.11
C LEU A 11 -33.60 -7.75 71.68
N LEU A 12 -34.55 -6.86 71.37
CA LEU A 12 -35.12 -6.79 70.02
C LEU A 12 -34.19 -6.10 68.99
N GLY A 13 -33.37 -5.14 69.43
CA GLY A 13 -32.47 -4.39 68.53
C GLY A 13 -31.26 -5.20 68.03
N PHE A 14 -30.79 -6.18 68.82
CA PHE A 14 -29.59 -6.94 68.49
C PHE A 14 -29.86 -8.09 67.50
N VAL A 15 -31.08 -8.64 67.51
CA VAL A 15 -31.49 -9.70 66.58
C VAL A 15 -31.67 -9.15 65.16
N CYS A 16 -32.12 -7.89 65.01
CA CYS A 16 -32.34 -7.29 63.69
C CYS A 16 -31.03 -6.97 62.95
N ALA A 17 -29.93 -6.70 63.66
CA ALA A 17 -28.62 -6.42 63.07
C ALA A 17 -27.87 -7.69 62.58
N LEU A 18 -28.27 -8.89 63.03
CA LEU A 18 -27.65 -10.17 62.64
C LEU A 18 -28.28 -10.80 61.39
N VAL A 19 -29.46 -10.35 60.97
CA VAL A 19 -30.18 -10.93 59.81
C VAL A 19 -29.85 -10.19 58.50
N PHE A 20 -29.22 -9.02 58.56
CA PHE A 20 -28.78 -8.23 57.41
C PHE A 20 -27.26 -8.30 57.21
N GLN A 21 -26.71 -9.51 57.13
CA GLN A 21 -25.38 -9.65 56.53
C GLN A 21 -25.52 -9.62 55.00
N PRO A 22 -24.80 -8.75 54.27
CA PRO A 22 -24.79 -8.83 52.83
C PRO A 22 -24.21 -10.19 52.42
N LEU A 23 -25.03 -11.05 51.82
CA LEU A 23 -24.54 -12.25 51.15
C LEU A 23 -23.52 -11.81 50.12
N SER A 24 -22.24 -12.03 50.42
CA SER A 24 -21.17 -11.83 49.46
C SER A 24 -21.38 -12.88 48.37
N ALA A 25 -21.95 -12.48 47.25
CA ALA A 25 -22.10 -13.32 46.08
C ALA A 25 -20.70 -13.60 45.50
N SER A 26 -20.08 -14.67 45.98
CA SER A 26 -18.80 -15.16 45.46
C SER A 26 -19.02 -15.79 44.09
N GLY A 27 -18.96 -14.96 43.04
CA GLY A 27 -18.85 -15.47 41.67
C GLY A 27 -17.47 -16.07 41.46
N GLN A 28 -17.39 -17.34 41.03
CA GLN A 28 -16.13 -17.93 40.61
C GLN A 28 -15.62 -17.21 39.36
N MET A 29 -14.44 -16.59 39.45
CA MET A 29 -13.76 -16.01 38.30
C MET A 29 -13.14 -17.14 37.47
N VAL A 30 -13.46 -17.17 36.19
CA VAL A 30 -12.94 -18.12 35.21
C VAL A 30 -12.04 -17.35 34.24
N SER A 31 -10.82 -17.86 34.04
CA SER A 31 -9.91 -17.39 33.00
C SER A 31 -9.93 -18.36 31.84
N SER A 32 -10.33 -17.90 30.66
CA SER A 32 -10.36 -18.70 29.44
C SER A 32 -9.33 -18.17 28.46
N SER A 33 -8.49 -19.06 27.91
CA SER A 33 -7.45 -18.72 26.94
C SER A 33 -7.67 -19.49 25.63
N PHE A 34 -7.44 -18.83 24.48
CA PHE A 34 -7.73 -19.41 23.16
C PHE A 34 -6.50 -19.35 22.24
N PRO A 35 -5.50 -20.23 22.41
CA PRO A 35 -4.26 -20.14 21.65
C PRO A 35 -4.51 -20.33 20.14
N LEU A 36 -4.10 -19.34 19.35
CA LEU A 36 -4.06 -19.39 17.89
C LEU A 36 -2.60 -19.58 17.47
N VAL A 37 -2.29 -20.72 16.86
CA VAL A 37 -0.96 -20.99 16.29
C VAL A 37 -1.09 -21.16 14.79
N GLY A 38 -0.39 -20.33 14.03
CA GLY A 38 -0.20 -20.43 12.60
C GLY A 38 1.24 -20.77 12.29
N VAL A 39 1.47 -21.89 11.61
CA VAL A 39 2.78 -22.23 11.03
C VAL A 39 2.64 -22.18 9.53
N ARG A 40 3.54 -21.46 8.87
CA ARG A 40 3.63 -21.35 7.42
C ARG A 40 5.03 -21.71 7.00
N ASP A 41 5.13 -22.73 6.17
CA ASP A 41 6.35 -23.11 5.48
C ASP A 41 6.20 -22.80 3.99
N GLY A 42 7.30 -22.46 3.34
CA GLY A 42 7.34 -22.14 1.93
C GLY A 42 8.70 -22.47 1.36
N PHE A 43 8.70 -23.30 0.32
CA PHE A 43 9.88 -23.59 -0.48
C PHE A 43 9.77 -22.88 -1.83
N SER A 44 10.89 -22.41 -2.34
CA SER A 44 11.00 -21.84 -3.67
C SER A 44 12.24 -22.36 -4.37
N GLU A 45 12.08 -22.70 -5.63
CA GLU A 45 13.16 -23.00 -6.55
C GLU A 45 12.91 -22.21 -7.83
N GLY A 46 13.98 -21.67 -8.39
CA GLY A 46 13.96 -20.89 -9.61
C GLY A 46 15.09 -21.35 -10.50
N ILE A 47 14.74 -21.90 -11.66
CA ILE A 47 15.67 -22.18 -12.74
C ILE A 47 15.34 -21.21 -13.86
N ARG A 48 16.31 -20.36 -14.20
CA ARG A 48 16.18 -19.34 -15.24
C ARG A 48 17.29 -19.56 -16.25
N SER A 49 16.92 -19.55 -17.52
CA SER A 49 17.84 -19.40 -18.63
C SER A 49 17.40 -18.21 -19.46
N ASN A 50 18.37 -17.49 -19.99
CA ASN A 50 18.18 -16.43 -20.96
C ASN A 50 19.23 -16.60 -22.05
N TRP A 51 18.87 -16.19 -23.26
CA TRP A 51 19.86 -16.11 -24.32
C TRP A 51 19.50 -14.98 -25.27
N SER A 52 20.52 -14.45 -25.96
CA SER A 52 20.33 -13.51 -27.05
C SER A 52 21.34 -13.76 -28.15
N LEU A 53 20.92 -13.48 -29.37
CA LEU A 53 21.74 -13.48 -30.57
C LEU A 53 21.50 -12.17 -31.30
N THR A 54 22.58 -11.45 -31.56
CA THR A 54 22.62 -10.16 -32.21
C THR A 54 23.62 -10.20 -33.35
N GLY A 55 23.23 -9.67 -34.50
CA GLY A 55 24.04 -9.65 -35.71
C GLY A 55 23.42 -8.74 -36.76
N PRO A 56 24.12 -8.46 -37.86
CA PRO A 56 23.53 -7.73 -38.99
C PRO A 56 22.26 -8.47 -39.47
N GLY A 57 21.10 -7.83 -39.28
CA GLY A 57 19.80 -8.41 -39.64
C GLY A 57 19.27 -9.52 -38.73
N ILE A 58 19.94 -9.85 -37.62
CA ILE A 58 19.53 -10.90 -36.68
C ILE A 58 19.41 -10.32 -35.28
N TYR A 59 18.20 -10.35 -34.72
CA TYR A 59 17.92 -9.98 -33.35
C TYR A 59 16.92 -10.97 -32.75
N SER A 60 17.46 -11.96 -32.05
CA SER A 60 16.66 -13.01 -31.41
C SER A 60 17.02 -13.06 -29.94
N TRP A 61 16.02 -13.19 -29.08
CA TRP A 61 16.25 -13.28 -27.65
C TRP A 61 15.18 -14.14 -26.98
N PHE A 62 15.60 -14.77 -25.88
CA PHE A 62 14.73 -15.46 -24.96
C PHE A 62 14.97 -14.92 -23.56
N ASN A 63 13.88 -14.53 -22.89
CA ASN A 63 13.88 -14.11 -21.50
C ASN A 63 14.86 -12.97 -21.13
N ASN A 64 15.08 -12.04 -22.06
CA ASN A 64 15.92 -10.85 -21.88
C ASN A 64 15.17 -9.68 -21.19
N ASN A 65 14.12 -10.01 -20.41
CA ASN A 65 13.33 -9.01 -19.67
C ASN A 65 13.25 -9.48 -18.22
N SER A 66 13.89 -8.71 -17.34
CA SER A 66 14.22 -8.98 -15.93
C SER A 66 13.05 -9.26 -14.97
N GLY A 67 11.84 -9.51 -15.48
CA GLY A 67 10.63 -9.79 -14.69
C GLY A 67 9.79 -10.99 -15.14
N SER A 68 10.19 -11.74 -16.16
CA SER A 68 9.43 -12.89 -16.66
C SER A 68 9.98 -14.20 -16.10
N GLY A 69 9.17 -14.92 -15.32
CA GLY A 69 9.55 -16.18 -14.68
C GLY A 69 9.93 -16.10 -13.20
N ILE A 70 9.63 -14.98 -12.51
CA ILE A 70 9.74 -14.91 -11.05
C ILE A 70 8.56 -15.67 -10.43
N PRO A 71 8.79 -16.76 -9.67
CA PRO A 71 7.73 -17.42 -8.91
C PRO A 71 7.09 -16.41 -7.96
N ARG A 72 5.78 -16.19 -8.08
CA ARG A 72 5.03 -15.26 -7.21
C ARG A 72 4.73 -15.83 -5.83
N PHE A 73 5.05 -17.11 -5.62
CA PHE A 73 4.80 -17.85 -4.39
C PHE A 73 6.14 -18.28 -3.77
N GLY A 74 6.20 -18.43 -2.44
CA GLY A 74 7.36 -18.97 -1.74
C GLY A 74 8.46 -17.98 -1.33
N GLY A 75 8.28 -16.67 -1.52
CA GLY A 75 9.25 -15.67 -1.04
C GLY A 75 10.54 -15.61 -1.87
N PHE A 76 10.41 -15.80 -3.18
CA PHE A 76 11.52 -15.78 -4.14
C PHE A 76 12.47 -14.58 -3.93
N GLN A 77 13.76 -14.89 -3.69
CA GLN A 77 14.81 -13.90 -3.62
C GLN A 77 15.58 -13.84 -4.96
N PRO A 78 15.52 -12.72 -5.70
CA PRO A 78 16.09 -12.64 -7.05
C PRO A 78 17.62 -12.71 -7.11
N ASN A 79 18.28 -12.50 -5.97
CA ASN A 79 19.74 -12.58 -5.81
C ASN A 79 20.20 -13.84 -5.06
N ALA A 80 19.29 -14.76 -4.74
CA ALA A 80 19.67 -16.02 -4.11
C ALA A 80 20.17 -17.03 -5.17
N GLY A 81 21.19 -17.81 -4.81
CA GLY A 81 21.74 -18.88 -5.64
C GLY A 81 22.80 -18.45 -6.65
N LEU A 82 22.99 -19.27 -7.68
CA LEU A 82 24.07 -19.17 -8.66
C LEU A 82 23.58 -18.42 -9.90
N ASN A 83 24.23 -17.31 -10.24
CA ASN A 83 24.00 -16.55 -11.46
C ASN A 83 25.28 -16.57 -12.30
N GLY A 84 25.16 -16.92 -13.57
CA GLY A 84 26.30 -16.96 -14.46
C GLY A 84 25.86 -16.92 -15.92
N GLY A 85 26.84 -16.82 -16.80
CA GLY A 85 26.55 -16.82 -18.22
C GLY A 85 27.81 -16.78 -19.07
N PHE A 86 27.61 -17.08 -20.34
CA PHE A 86 28.62 -17.02 -21.38
C PHE A 86 28.25 -15.89 -22.35
N ALA A 87 29.23 -15.07 -22.70
CA ALA A 87 29.09 -14.07 -23.75
C ALA A 87 30.09 -14.40 -24.86
N PHE A 88 29.60 -14.50 -26.09
CA PHE A 88 30.40 -14.63 -27.29
C PHE A 88 30.25 -13.34 -28.10
N ASN A 89 31.35 -12.65 -28.34
CA ASN A 89 31.35 -11.46 -29.20
C ASN A 89 32.42 -11.66 -30.27
N ARG A 90 32.01 -11.69 -31.54
CA ARG A 90 32.91 -11.80 -32.69
C ARG A 90 32.45 -10.86 -33.80
N GLY A 91 33.14 -9.73 -33.92
CA GLY A 91 32.84 -8.71 -34.91
C GLY A 91 31.41 -8.18 -34.77
N ALA A 92 30.65 -8.23 -35.86
CA ALA A 92 29.26 -7.79 -35.86
C ALA A 92 28.28 -8.78 -35.19
N PHE A 93 28.74 -9.98 -34.82
CA PHE A 93 27.93 -11.00 -34.15
C PHE A 93 28.20 -11.02 -32.65
N GLY A 94 27.13 -10.99 -31.85
CA GLY A 94 27.15 -11.14 -30.40
C GLY A 94 26.10 -12.14 -29.94
N ALA A 95 26.47 -13.06 -29.07
CA ALA A 95 25.56 -13.98 -28.41
C ALA A 95 25.79 -13.95 -26.89
N ASN A 96 24.72 -14.11 -26.13
CA ASN A 96 24.78 -14.25 -24.69
C ASN A 96 23.90 -15.43 -24.28
N LEU A 97 24.38 -16.22 -23.32
CA LEU A 97 23.60 -17.25 -22.64
C LEU A 97 23.79 -17.05 -21.15
N GLY A 98 22.74 -16.63 -20.46
CA GLY A 98 22.72 -16.51 -19.01
C GLY A 98 21.90 -17.61 -18.37
N PHE A 99 22.28 -18.00 -17.17
CA PHE A 99 21.54 -18.90 -16.30
C PHE A 99 21.49 -18.33 -14.88
N ASN A 100 20.40 -18.63 -14.19
CA ASN A 100 20.29 -18.40 -12.77
C ASN A 100 19.54 -19.54 -12.10
N PHE A 101 20.17 -20.16 -11.12
CA PHE A 101 19.62 -21.20 -10.29
C PHE A 101 19.50 -20.65 -8.87
N SER A 102 18.29 -20.58 -8.34
CA SER A 102 18.01 -20.04 -7.01
C SER A 102 17.17 -21.03 -6.23
N GLN A 103 17.49 -21.25 -4.96
CA GLN A 103 16.67 -22.05 -4.05
C GLN A 103 16.53 -21.28 -2.74
N GLY A 104 15.34 -21.36 -2.12
CA GLY A 104 15.06 -20.69 -0.87
C GLY A 104 13.97 -21.41 -0.07
N SER A 105 14.06 -21.31 1.25
CA SER A 105 13.05 -21.79 2.18
C SER A 105 12.69 -20.67 3.15
N SER A 106 11.41 -20.54 3.47
CA SER A 106 10.88 -19.60 4.45
C SER A 106 9.94 -20.33 5.39
N ARG A 107 10.14 -20.11 6.69
CA ARG A 107 9.28 -20.63 7.75
C ARG A 107 8.87 -19.46 8.64
N SER A 108 7.58 -19.34 8.87
CA SER A 108 6.98 -18.31 9.73
C SER A 108 6.05 -18.98 10.73
N MET A 109 6.22 -18.66 12.01
CA MET A 109 5.34 -19.09 13.08
C MET A 109 4.72 -17.85 13.73
N THR A 110 3.40 -17.81 13.81
CA THR A 110 2.62 -16.76 14.49
C THR A 110 1.80 -17.41 15.59
N SER A 111 2.04 -17.01 16.84
CA SER A 111 1.26 -17.47 18.00
C SER A 111 0.58 -16.29 18.67
N SER A 112 -0.73 -16.37 18.89
CA SER A 112 -1.53 -15.35 19.57
C SER A 112 -2.55 -16.02 20.47
N THR A 113 -2.47 -15.77 21.78
CA THR A 113 -3.40 -16.32 22.77
C THR A 113 -4.16 -15.18 23.43
N PRO A 114 -5.42 -14.90 23.06
CA PRO A 114 -6.26 -14.02 23.84
C PRO A 114 -6.68 -14.73 25.13
N VAL A 115 -6.70 -13.98 26.22
CA VAL A 115 -7.15 -14.43 27.55
C VAL A 115 -8.28 -13.51 27.98
N ILE A 116 -9.39 -14.08 28.41
CA ILE A 116 -10.53 -13.36 28.94
C ILE A 116 -10.87 -13.89 30.33
N ASN A 117 -11.08 -12.98 31.27
CA ASN A 117 -11.48 -13.31 32.63
C ASN A 117 -12.91 -12.82 32.82
N GLY A 118 -13.75 -13.65 33.44
CA GLY A 118 -15.06 -13.20 33.87
C GLY A 118 -15.73 -14.19 34.80
N PHE A 119 -16.92 -13.82 35.26
CA PHE A 119 -17.67 -14.60 36.24
C PHE A 119 -18.52 -15.67 35.55
N GLY A 120 -18.63 -16.84 36.18
CA GLY A 120 -19.50 -17.92 35.70
C GLY A 120 -20.94 -17.42 35.48
N GLY A 121 -21.47 -17.63 34.28
CA GLY A 121 -22.84 -17.26 33.89
C GLY A 121 -22.98 -15.93 33.13
N SER A 122 -21.93 -15.12 33.00
CA SER A 122 -21.95 -13.92 32.15
C SER A 122 -21.33 -14.19 30.77
N PRO A 123 -21.98 -13.82 29.65
CA PRO A 123 -21.37 -13.91 28.33
C PRO A 123 -20.21 -12.92 28.22
N LEU A 124 -19.05 -13.40 27.78
CA LEU A 124 -17.84 -12.60 27.58
C LEU A 124 -17.50 -12.54 26.09
N ILE A 125 -17.19 -11.35 25.58
CA ILE A 125 -16.84 -11.13 24.17
C ILE A 125 -15.46 -10.48 24.09
N PHE A 126 -14.54 -11.12 23.36
CA PHE A 126 -13.25 -10.55 23.00
C PHE A 126 -13.23 -10.28 21.49
N GLN A 127 -12.94 -9.04 21.10
CA GLN A 127 -12.81 -8.65 19.69
C GLN A 127 -11.56 -7.80 19.50
N ASN A 128 -10.74 -8.20 18.53
CA ASN A 128 -9.62 -7.40 18.03
C ASN A 128 -9.82 -7.19 16.53
N ASN A 129 -10.64 -6.20 16.19
CA ASN A 129 -11.05 -5.93 14.81
C ASN A 129 -10.42 -4.63 14.31
N LEU A 130 -9.85 -4.66 13.11
CA LEU A 130 -9.52 -3.45 12.37
C LEU A 130 -10.73 -3.03 11.53
N GLN A 131 -11.52 -2.06 12.02
CA GLN A 131 -12.65 -1.53 11.25
C GLN A 131 -12.15 -0.68 10.09
N ARG A 132 -12.39 -1.13 8.85
CA ARG A 132 -12.11 -0.38 7.62
C ARG A 132 -13.42 0.08 7.00
N PRO A 133 -13.86 1.33 7.22
CA PRO A 133 -15.08 1.82 6.61
C PRO A 133 -14.91 1.85 5.09
N PHE A 134 -15.94 1.41 4.37
CA PHE A 134 -16.07 1.60 2.94
C PHE A 134 -17.44 2.25 2.68
N VAL A 135 -17.49 3.16 1.70
CA VAL A 135 -18.74 3.81 1.30
C VAL A 135 -19.56 2.78 0.53
N THR A 136 -20.66 2.32 1.10
CA THR A 136 -21.56 1.32 0.48
C THR A 136 -22.66 1.96 -0.35
N SER A 137 -23.03 3.20 -0.06
CA SER A 137 -24.00 3.96 -0.85
C SER A 137 -23.72 5.46 -0.73
N LEU A 138 -23.80 6.18 -1.85
CA LEU A 138 -24.24 7.56 -1.82
C LEU A 138 -25.76 7.51 -1.76
N ILE A 139 -26.38 8.13 -0.76
CA ILE A 139 -27.80 8.43 -0.79
C ILE A 139 -27.95 9.68 -1.67
N PRO A 140 -28.42 9.58 -2.93
CA PRO A 140 -28.65 10.77 -3.73
C PRO A 140 -29.86 11.50 -3.14
N ASN A 141 -29.66 12.70 -2.62
CA ASN A 141 -30.77 13.58 -2.27
C ASN A 141 -31.39 14.12 -3.58
N VAL A 142 -32.36 13.40 -4.14
CA VAL A 142 -33.21 13.92 -5.23
C VAL A 142 -34.37 14.71 -4.63
N GLY A 143 -34.02 15.83 -3.98
CA GLY A 143 -34.95 16.74 -3.33
C GLY A 143 -34.38 18.15 -3.27
N ASN A 144 -34.69 18.94 -4.31
CA ASN A 144 -34.49 20.39 -4.45
C ASN A 144 -33.11 20.98 -4.03
N GLY A 145 -32.11 20.72 -4.87
CA GLY A 145 -30.84 21.45 -4.90
C GLY A 145 -29.71 20.76 -4.15
N ALA A 146 -28.59 20.55 -4.83
CA ALA A 146 -27.34 20.06 -4.24
C ALA A 146 -26.86 21.02 -3.14
N ARG A 147 -27.33 20.83 -1.90
CA ARG A 147 -26.80 21.51 -0.73
C ARG A 147 -25.72 20.61 -0.14
N PHE A 148 -24.46 20.97 -0.42
CA PHE A 148 -23.35 20.59 0.44
C PHE A 148 -23.77 20.88 1.89
N GLN A 149 -23.52 19.92 2.78
CA GLN A 149 -23.79 20.06 4.21
C GLN A 149 -23.09 21.34 4.68
N ASP A 150 -23.88 22.36 5.02
CA ASP A 150 -23.37 23.66 5.46
C ASP A 150 -22.70 23.47 6.82
N LEU A 151 -21.38 23.30 6.79
CA LEU A 151 -20.51 23.16 7.97
C LEU A 151 -20.30 24.52 8.69
N GLY A 152 -21.28 25.42 8.58
CA GLY A 152 -21.28 26.77 9.12
C GLY A 152 -20.47 27.77 8.28
N ALA A 153 -20.69 29.06 8.54
CA ALA A 153 -20.04 30.17 7.84
C ALA A 153 -18.50 30.05 7.79
N ALA A 154 -17.89 29.36 8.76
CA ALA A 154 -16.46 29.08 8.81
C ALA A 154 -15.95 28.25 7.61
N ASN A 155 -16.75 27.34 7.06
CA ASN A 155 -16.32 26.42 6.00
C ASN A 155 -16.90 26.73 4.61
N THR A 156 -17.73 27.77 4.49
CA THR A 156 -18.19 28.24 3.19
C THR A 156 -17.03 28.86 2.39
N ILE A 157 -17.09 28.77 1.05
CA ILE A 157 -16.12 29.43 0.16
C ILE A 157 -16.04 30.93 0.49
N ARG A 158 -17.18 31.57 0.75
CA ARG A 158 -17.26 32.97 1.16
C ARG A 158 -16.51 33.26 2.47
N GLY A 159 -16.70 32.42 3.50
CA GLY A 159 -15.98 32.56 4.77
C GLY A 159 -14.48 32.35 4.65
N ARG A 160 -14.05 31.40 3.81
CA ARG A 160 -12.63 31.15 3.51
C ARG A 160 -12.00 32.23 2.64
N MET A 161 -12.77 32.87 1.74
CA MET A 161 -12.34 34.07 1.02
C MET A 161 -12.18 35.27 1.95
N LEU A 162 -13.09 35.47 2.91
CA LEU A 162 -12.99 36.53 3.92
C LEU A 162 -11.77 36.38 4.84
N ARG A 163 -11.33 35.15 5.10
CA ARG A 163 -10.10 34.87 5.87
C ARG A 163 -8.83 34.86 5.02
N GLY A 164 -8.94 35.13 3.72
CA GLY A 164 -7.78 35.12 2.82
C GLY A 164 -7.19 33.73 2.58
N GLU A 165 -7.94 32.65 2.79
CA GLU A 165 -7.53 31.27 2.46
C GLU A 165 -7.78 30.95 0.97
N PHE A 166 -8.74 31.63 0.34
CA PHE A 166 -9.05 31.51 -1.09
C PHE A 166 -9.09 32.89 -1.75
N SER A 167 -8.61 32.97 -2.98
CA SER A 167 -8.67 34.14 -3.84
C SER A 167 -9.34 33.77 -5.18
N MET A 168 -10.08 34.70 -5.77
CA MET A 168 -10.66 34.53 -7.09
C MET A 168 -9.71 35.08 -8.14
N ARG A 169 -9.29 34.24 -9.10
CA ARG A 169 -8.51 34.66 -10.27
C ARG A 169 -9.15 34.06 -11.52
N ASN A 170 -9.51 34.90 -12.49
CA ASN A 170 -10.18 34.50 -13.73
C ASN A 170 -11.43 33.63 -13.52
N GLY A 171 -12.30 34.02 -12.58
CA GLY A 171 -13.55 33.31 -12.28
C GLY A 171 -13.37 31.94 -11.61
N LYS A 172 -12.13 31.56 -11.26
CA LYS A 172 -11.81 30.32 -10.56
C LYS A 172 -11.31 30.62 -9.14
N VAL A 173 -11.81 29.88 -8.16
CA VAL A 173 -11.36 29.96 -6.77
C VAL A 173 -10.02 29.23 -6.66
N ILE A 174 -8.99 29.91 -6.18
CA ILE A 174 -7.62 29.42 -6.02
C ILE A 174 -7.22 29.57 -4.55
N PRO A 175 -6.64 28.57 -3.88
CA PRO A 175 -6.10 28.76 -2.54
C PRO A 175 -5.06 29.88 -2.53
N ALA A 176 -5.18 30.79 -1.57
CA ALA A 176 -4.23 31.86 -1.36
C ALA A 176 -3.03 31.29 -0.60
N GLY A 177 -1.86 31.41 -1.23
CA GLY A 177 -0.68 30.63 -0.89
C GLY A 177 -0.46 29.61 -1.98
N GLY A 178 0.51 29.88 -2.87
CA GLY A 178 0.88 29.04 -4.02
C GLY A 178 1.43 27.66 -3.68
N ALA A 179 1.02 27.07 -2.55
CA ALA A 179 1.06 25.64 -2.39
C ALA A 179 0.14 25.05 -3.46
N LYS A 180 0.76 24.42 -4.48
CA LYS A 180 0.10 23.32 -5.18
C LYS A 180 -0.63 22.52 -4.11
N PRO A 181 -1.93 22.21 -4.25
CA PRO A 181 -2.54 21.26 -3.33
C PRO A 181 -1.58 20.10 -3.29
N ALA A 182 -1.03 19.81 -2.11
CA ALA A 182 -0.28 18.59 -1.91
C ALA A 182 -1.27 17.55 -2.40
N GLU A 183 -0.97 17.00 -3.57
CA GLU A 183 -1.66 15.86 -4.11
C GLU A 183 -1.41 14.84 -3.01
N ALA A 184 -2.40 14.74 -2.12
CA ALA A 184 -2.53 13.65 -1.19
C ALA A 184 -2.80 12.48 -2.13
N SER A 185 -1.73 12.01 -2.76
CA SER A 185 -1.55 10.62 -3.07
C SER A 185 -1.70 9.95 -1.72
N VAL A 186 -2.96 9.65 -1.39
CA VAL A 186 -3.31 8.54 -0.54
C VAL A 186 -2.80 7.34 -1.32
N ALA A 187 -1.49 7.15 -1.27
CA ALA A 187 -0.86 5.90 -1.60
C ALA A 187 -1.63 4.87 -0.77
N PRO A 188 -2.19 3.82 -1.38
CA PRO A 188 -2.84 2.78 -0.60
C PRO A 188 -1.83 2.33 0.45
N LYS A 189 -2.17 2.51 1.73
CA LYS A 189 -1.35 2.01 2.85
C LYS A 189 -1.32 0.50 2.68
N LYS A 190 -0.26 0.02 2.03
CA LYS A 190 -0.03 -1.38 1.70
C LYS A 190 0.00 -2.12 3.03
N VAL A 191 -1.04 -2.91 3.25
CA VAL A 191 -1.22 -3.70 4.46
C VAL A 191 -0.27 -4.88 4.34
N GLY A 192 0.76 -4.88 5.19
CA GLY A 192 1.54 -6.08 5.53
C GLY A 192 2.39 -6.65 4.40
N ASN A 193 3.44 -5.94 4.00
CA ASN A 193 4.66 -6.65 3.60
C ASN A 193 5.54 -6.72 4.85
N HIS A 194 5.95 -7.94 5.22
CA HIS A 194 6.91 -8.20 6.28
C HIS A 194 8.10 -7.24 6.15
N ARG A 195 8.29 -6.39 7.17
CA ARG A 195 9.52 -5.63 7.32
C ARG A 195 10.65 -6.63 7.61
N PRO A 196 11.76 -6.62 6.86
CA PRO A 196 12.98 -7.27 7.30
C PRO A 196 13.33 -6.75 8.71
N LEU A 197 13.75 -7.62 9.61
CA LEU A 197 14.10 -7.26 11.00
C LEU A 197 15.36 -6.36 11.09
N VAL A 198 15.96 -6.04 9.95
CA VAL A 198 17.03 -5.06 9.78
C VAL A 198 16.54 -4.09 8.71
N ASP A 199 16.07 -2.92 9.12
CA ASP A 199 15.90 -1.82 8.17
C ASP A 199 17.29 -1.51 7.60
N PRO A 200 17.53 -1.62 6.27
CA PRO A 200 18.79 -1.20 5.70
C PRO A 200 19.01 0.26 6.09
N ALA A 201 20.22 0.58 6.55
CA ALA A 201 20.56 1.94 6.96
C ALA A 201 20.09 2.93 5.88
N PRO A 202 19.40 4.02 6.25
CA PRO A 202 18.86 4.95 5.28
C PRO A 202 20.01 5.46 4.40
N PRO A 203 19.85 5.43 3.05
CA PRO A 203 20.94 5.75 2.14
C PRO A 203 21.47 7.15 2.43
N THR A 204 22.79 7.25 2.44
CA THR A 204 23.49 8.51 2.63
C THR A 204 23.09 9.49 1.53
N ARG A 205 23.27 10.80 1.76
CA ARG A 205 22.91 11.83 0.75
C ARG A 205 23.62 11.62 -0.59
N ALA A 206 24.84 11.09 -0.56
CA ALA A 206 25.60 10.76 -1.75
C ALA A 206 24.98 9.58 -2.52
N GLU A 207 24.61 8.50 -1.80
CA GLU A 207 23.97 7.32 -2.41
C GLU A 207 22.59 7.66 -2.99
N ARG A 208 21.81 8.55 -2.36
CA ARG A 208 20.52 9.01 -2.91
C ARG A 208 20.68 9.74 -4.23
N ARG A 209 21.67 10.63 -4.35
CA ARG A 209 21.95 11.33 -5.61
C ARG A 209 22.37 10.35 -6.71
N ALA A 210 23.25 9.39 -6.39
CA ALA A 210 23.66 8.36 -7.34
C ALA A 210 22.48 7.49 -7.81
N GLN A 211 21.53 7.19 -6.92
CA GLN A 211 20.31 6.46 -7.27
C GLN A 211 19.35 7.29 -8.13
N GLU A 212 19.19 8.57 -7.84
CA GLU A 212 18.36 9.49 -8.63
C GLU A 212 18.91 9.66 -10.05
N GLU A 213 20.24 9.83 -10.20
CA GLU A 213 20.91 9.90 -11.50
C GLU A 213 20.80 8.60 -12.30
N ALA A 214 20.94 7.44 -11.63
CA ALA A 214 20.74 6.14 -12.26
C ALA A 214 19.29 5.96 -12.75
N GLN A 215 18.31 6.39 -11.94
CA GLN A 215 16.90 6.31 -12.33
C GLN A 215 16.57 7.27 -13.48
N GLU A 216 17.12 8.48 -13.47
CA GLU A 216 16.90 9.46 -14.54
C GLU A 216 17.47 8.96 -15.88
N THR A 217 18.68 8.40 -15.85
CA THR A 217 19.31 7.82 -17.06
C THR A 217 18.52 6.64 -17.62
N GLU A 218 18.03 5.74 -16.75
CA GLU A 218 17.17 4.63 -17.16
C GLU A 218 15.83 5.12 -17.75
N GLN A 219 15.22 6.13 -17.15
CA GLN A 219 13.97 6.71 -17.65
C GLN A 219 14.16 7.34 -19.04
N LEU A 220 15.25 8.10 -19.24
CA LEU A 220 15.58 8.68 -20.55
C LEU A 220 15.80 7.61 -21.62
N LEU A 221 16.50 6.52 -21.29
CA LEU A 221 16.69 5.39 -22.21
C LEU A 221 15.36 4.72 -22.56
N ALA A 222 14.48 4.54 -21.59
CA ALA A 222 13.14 3.97 -21.81
C ALA A 222 12.29 4.86 -22.74
N ILE A 223 12.31 6.19 -22.53
CA ILE A 223 11.61 7.15 -23.39
C ILE A 223 12.12 7.07 -24.83
N ARG A 224 13.45 7.06 -25.03
CA ARG A 224 14.06 6.94 -26.38
C ARG A 224 13.64 5.65 -27.07
N LYS A 225 13.59 4.54 -26.34
CA LYS A 225 13.15 3.24 -26.87
C LYS A 225 11.69 3.28 -27.34
N TYR A 226 10.80 3.97 -26.63
CA TYR A 226 9.41 4.15 -27.07
C TYR A 226 9.30 5.02 -28.32
N LEU A 227 10.07 6.11 -28.39
CA LEU A 227 10.11 6.96 -29.60
C LEU A 227 10.61 6.19 -30.82
N GLN A 228 11.66 5.38 -30.67
CA GLN A 228 12.19 4.55 -31.76
C GLN A 228 11.15 3.52 -32.24
N LYS A 229 10.48 2.82 -31.32
CA LYS A 229 9.42 1.87 -31.67
C LYS A 229 8.23 2.55 -32.36
N GLY A 230 7.91 3.78 -31.96
CA GLY A 230 6.91 4.61 -32.64
C GLY A 230 7.27 4.86 -34.09
N LYS A 231 8.52 5.29 -34.36
CA LYS A 231 9.03 5.53 -35.71
C LYS A 231 9.05 4.27 -36.58
N GLU A 232 9.47 3.13 -36.01
CA GLU A 232 9.46 1.86 -36.72
C GLU A 232 8.04 1.38 -37.07
N ALA A 233 7.07 1.59 -36.17
CA ALA A 233 5.67 1.29 -36.43
C ALA A 233 5.07 2.20 -37.52
N GLU A 234 5.46 3.48 -37.53
CA GLU A 234 5.08 4.47 -38.53
C GLU A 234 5.64 4.09 -39.92
N ALA A 235 6.92 3.72 -40.00
CA ALA A 235 7.55 3.24 -41.23
C ALA A 235 6.90 1.96 -41.79
N LYS A 236 6.36 1.11 -40.91
CA LYS A 236 5.60 -0.10 -41.28
C LYS A 236 4.13 0.17 -41.61
N GLY A 237 3.71 1.44 -41.65
CA GLY A 237 2.32 1.85 -41.93
C GLY A 237 1.32 1.56 -40.81
N LYS A 238 1.78 1.13 -39.63
CA LYS A 238 0.91 0.77 -38.49
C LYS A 238 0.61 2.02 -37.63
N LYS A 239 -0.14 2.97 -38.20
CA LYS A 239 -0.45 4.27 -37.57
C LYS A 239 -1.00 4.15 -36.13
N SER A 240 -1.96 3.26 -35.88
CA SER A 240 -2.54 3.07 -34.54
C SER A 240 -1.52 2.59 -33.50
N VAL A 241 -0.57 1.74 -33.90
CA VAL A 241 0.48 1.23 -33.02
C VAL A 241 1.54 2.29 -32.76
N ALA A 242 1.91 3.07 -33.78
CA ALA A 242 2.82 4.21 -33.63
C ALA A 242 2.27 5.25 -32.65
N LYS A 243 0.97 5.58 -32.75
CA LYS A 243 0.27 6.47 -31.82
C LYS A 243 0.37 5.99 -30.37
N LEU A 244 0.16 4.69 -30.11
CA LEU A 244 0.29 4.12 -28.77
C LEU A 244 1.71 4.29 -28.21
N TYR A 245 2.74 4.02 -29.02
CA TYR A 245 4.13 4.18 -28.60
C TYR A 245 4.49 5.64 -28.30
N TYR A 246 4.04 6.58 -29.12
CA TYR A 246 4.25 8.00 -28.87
C TYR A 246 3.48 8.50 -27.64
N GLN A 247 2.26 7.99 -27.36
CA GLN A 247 1.54 8.28 -26.12
C GLN A 247 2.28 7.75 -24.89
N MET A 248 2.87 6.55 -24.97
CA MET A 248 3.69 6.00 -23.89
C MET A 248 4.96 6.83 -23.64
N ALA A 249 5.58 7.39 -24.69
CA ALA A 249 6.69 8.31 -24.56
C ALA A 249 6.24 9.64 -23.95
N ALA A 250 5.16 10.26 -24.43
CA ALA A 250 4.65 11.55 -23.96
C ALA A 250 4.19 11.54 -22.48
N ARG A 251 3.71 10.39 -21.98
CA ARG A 251 3.34 10.23 -20.57
C ARG A 251 4.53 10.17 -19.62
N ARG A 252 5.70 9.76 -20.12
CA ARG A 252 6.91 9.56 -19.32
C ARG A 252 7.97 10.64 -19.53
N ALA A 253 7.92 11.32 -20.67
CA ALA A 253 8.85 12.38 -21.00
C ALA A 253 8.39 13.73 -20.46
N ASP A 254 9.36 14.54 -20.06
CA ASP A 254 9.20 15.96 -19.76
C ASP A 254 9.97 16.83 -20.76
N GLY A 255 9.70 18.13 -20.75
CA GLY A 255 10.38 19.11 -21.59
C GLY A 255 10.25 18.84 -23.10
N ASP A 256 11.37 18.93 -23.81
CA ASP A 256 11.41 18.86 -25.28
C ASP A 256 11.04 17.48 -25.83
N LEU A 257 11.39 16.40 -25.12
CA LEU A 257 11.04 15.04 -25.53
C LEU A 257 9.53 14.81 -25.53
N LYS A 258 8.80 15.45 -24.61
CA LYS A 258 7.34 15.42 -24.58
C LYS A 258 6.73 16.14 -25.77
N ARG A 259 7.25 17.32 -26.12
CA ARG A 259 6.81 18.09 -27.29
C ARG A 259 7.02 17.30 -28.58
N GLN A 260 8.18 16.65 -28.71
CA GLN A 260 8.47 15.76 -29.84
C GLN A 260 7.48 14.59 -29.92
N ALA A 261 7.19 13.92 -28.80
CA ALA A 261 6.23 12.83 -28.76
C ALA A 261 4.81 13.26 -29.14
N LEU A 262 4.36 14.44 -28.67
CA LEU A 262 3.05 14.99 -29.00
C LEU A 262 2.96 15.41 -30.48
N ALA A 263 3.99 16.07 -31.03
CA ALA A 263 4.04 16.40 -32.45
C ALA A 263 3.98 15.14 -33.35
N SER A 264 4.63 14.06 -32.93
CA SER A 264 4.52 12.76 -33.62
C SER A 264 3.11 12.16 -33.55
N ILE A 265 2.37 12.35 -32.45
CA ILE A 265 0.98 11.90 -32.33
C ILE A 265 0.06 12.64 -33.31
N GLU A 266 0.23 13.95 -33.44
CA GLU A 266 -0.53 14.78 -34.38
C GLU A 266 -0.27 14.35 -35.82
N ARG A 267 0.99 14.16 -36.19
CA ARG A 267 1.38 13.69 -37.53
C ARG A 267 0.74 12.36 -37.91
N VAL A 268 0.69 11.41 -36.98
CA VAL A 268 0.16 10.06 -37.24
C VAL A 268 -1.38 10.02 -37.20
N THR A 269 -2.01 10.99 -36.54
CA THR A 269 -3.48 11.07 -36.44
C THR A 269 -4.10 11.69 -37.69
N ASN A 270 -3.37 12.58 -38.38
CA ASN A 270 -3.74 13.10 -39.69
C ASN A 270 -3.36 12.13 -40.83
#